data_AF-A0A4V2SRM9-F1
#
_entry.id   AF-A0A4V2SRM9-F1
#
_cell.length_a   1.000
_cell.length_b   1.000
_cell.length_c   1.000
_cell.angle_alpha   90.00
_cell.angle_beta   90.00
_cell.angle_gamma   90.00
#
_symmetry.space_group_name_H-M   'P 1'
#
loop_
_entity.id
_entity.type
_entity.pdbx_description
1 polymer ?
#
loop_
_entity_poly.entity_id
_entity_poly.type
_entity_poly.pdbx_seq_one_letter_code
_entity_poly.pdbx_strand_id
1 'polypeptide(L)'
;MNTPSAESPRSLDTTDPARAAVLQAATGPLDEVFGDRVRLEVDNVNRIGAWVFVRGTMRDAGGGGPYYAGSSYEARRADGAMSDVYAALLRKTDNTSTDNDARAWQLSDYAIGPTDVAWLPWSNKHSTPRSLFEL
;
A
#
# COMPACT_ATOMS: atom_id res chain seq x y z
N MET A 1 -17.08 -16.47 26.51
CA MET A 1 -17.12 -15.59 25.34
C MET A 1 -15.70 -15.50 24.80
N ASN A 2 -15.42 -16.01 23.61
CA ASN A 2 -14.09 -15.96 23.02
C ASN A 2 -13.86 -14.53 22.50
N THR A 3 -13.03 -13.75 23.19
CA THR A 3 -12.42 -12.57 22.59
C THR A 3 -11.59 -13.04 21.41
N PRO A 4 -11.87 -12.64 20.15
CA PRO A 4 -10.90 -12.84 19.09
C PRO A 4 -9.66 -12.05 19.53
N SER A 5 -8.54 -12.74 19.72
CA SER A 5 -7.25 -12.12 20.02
C SER A 5 -7.08 -10.94 19.09
N ALA A 6 -6.88 -9.75 19.66
CA ALA A 6 -6.48 -8.59 18.88
C ALA A 6 -5.15 -8.94 18.21
N GLU A 7 -5.21 -9.41 16.97
CA GLU A 7 -4.02 -9.70 16.18
C GLU A 7 -3.27 -8.37 16.04
N SER A 8 -2.13 -8.25 16.69
CA SER A 8 -1.33 -7.03 16.64
C SER A 8 -0.71 -6.88 15.25
N PRO A 9 -0.64 -5.66 14.70
CA PRO A 9 0.13 -5.40 13.50
C PRO A 9 1.57 -5.86 13.69
N ARG A 10 2.02 -6.73 12.79
CA ARG A 10 3.42 -7.12 12.69
C ARG A 10 4.04 -6.32 11.56
N SER A 11 5.00 -5.47 11.88
CA SER A 11 5.78 -4.78 10.86
C SER A 11 6.67 -5.77 10.12
N LEU A 12 6.69 -5.68 8.78
CA LEU A 12 7.59 -6.45 7.94
C LEU A 12 8.90 -5.68 7.77
N ASP A 13 9.97 -6.18 8.40
CA ASP A 13 11.31 -5.60 8.30
C ASP A 13 11.89 -5.73 6.89
N THR A 14 12.93 -4.95 6.60
CA THR A 14 13.63 -4.99 5.30
C THR A 14 14.29 -6.33 5.00
N THR A 15 14.55 -7.15 6.02
CA THR A 15 15.10 -8.50 5.90
C THR A 15 14.03 -9.56 5.63
N ASP A 16 12.75 -9.22 5.75
CA ASP A 16 11.67 -10.17 5.56
C ASP A 16 11.43 -10.44 4.06
N PRO A 17 11.51 -11.71 3.61
CA PRO A 17 11.34 -12.03 2.19
C PRO A 17 9.91 -11.78 1.70
N ALA A 18 8.91 -11.77 2.61
CA ALA A 18 7.54 -11.41 2.25
C ALA A 18 7.41 -9.94 1.90
N ARG A 19 8.23 -9.07 2.51
CA ARG A 19 8.21 -7.63 2.23
C ARG A 19 8.44 -7.36 0.75
N ALA A 20 9.44 -7.99 0.14
CA ALA A 20 9.73 -7.77 -1.28
C ALA A 20 8.56 -8.18 -2.19
N ALA A 21 7.94 -9.34 -1.91
CA ALA A 21 6.79 -9.84 -2.66
C ALA A 21 5.55 -8.95 -2.51
N VAL A 22 5.23 -8.55 -1.29
CA VAL A 22 4.14 -7.61 -0.99
C VAL A 22 4.37 -6.30 -1.71
N LEU A 23 5.58 -5.74 -1.61
CA LEU A 23 5.91 -4.45 -2.22
C LEU A 23 5.79 -4.52 -3.74
N GLN A 24 6.29 -5.60 -4.35
CA GLN A 24 6.16 -5.80 -5.79
C GLN A 24 4.69 -5.83 -6.23
N ALA A 25 3.82 -6.53 -5.49
CA ALA A 25 2.38 -6.52 -5.76
C ALA A 25 1.75 -5.14 -5.49
N ALA A 26 2.22 -4.43 -4.47
CA ALA A 26 1.73 -3.11 -4.08
C ALA A 26 2.13 -2.02 -5.07
N THR A 27 3.31 -2.12 -5.70
CA THR A 27 3.80 -1.13 -6.68
C THR A 27 3.27 -1.35 -8.09
N GLY A 28 2.54 -2.44 -8.34
CA GLY A 28 1.94 -2.71 -9.66
C GLY A 28 1.14 -1.54 -10.25
N PRO A 29 0.22 -0.88 -9.49
CA PRO A 29 -0.49 0.29 -9.98
C PRO A 29 0.41 1.51 -10.22
N LEU A 30 1.49 1.67 -9.46
CA LEU A 30 2.43 2.77 -9.67
C LEU A 30 3.19 2.59 -10.98
N ASP A 31 3.61 1.35 -11.28
CA ASP A 31 4.26 1.02 -12.54
C ASP A 31 3.31 1.19 -13.74
N GLU A 32 2.03 0.81 -13.60
CA GLU A 32 1.04 1.03 -14.65
C GLU A 32 0.80 2.52 -14.95
N VAL A 33 0.77 3.37 -13.90
CA VAL A 33 0.46 4.79 -14.03
C VAL A 33 1.69 5.64 -14.39
N PHE A 34 2.83 5.39 -13.76
CA PHE A 34 4.05 6.20 -13.86
C PHE A 34 5.23 5.48 -14.53
N GLY A 35 5.18 4.14 -14.64
CA GLY A 35 6.31 3.31 -15.02
C GLY A 35 7.48 3.45 -14.04
N ASP A 36 8.70 3.36 -14.58
CA ASP A 36 9.94 3.48 -13.79
C ASP A 36 10.26 4.92 -13.31
N ARG A 37 9.39 5.90 -13.60
CA ARG A 37 9.63 7.30 -13.25
C ARG A 37 9.45 7.59 -11.77
N VAL A 38 8.61 6.81 -11.09
CA VAL A 38 8.28 6.99 -9.68
C VAL A 38 8.76 5.78 -8.88
N ARG A 39 9.49 6.05 -7.80
CA ARG A 39 9.84 5.07 -6.77
C ARG A 39 9.01 5.28 -5.52
N LEU A 40 8.58 4.18 -4.93
CA LEU A 40 7.93 4.18 -3.63
C LEU A 40 8.97 4.07 -2.52
N GLU A 41 9.19 5.14 -1.78
CA GLU A 41 9.89 5.10 -0.49
C GLU A 41 8.94 4.55 0.57
N VAL A 42 9.13 3.30 0.94
CA VAL A 42 8.24 2.60 1.85
C VAL A 42 8.50 3.06 3.29
N ASP A 43 7.54 3.79 3.86
CA ASP A 43 7.57 4.30 5.23
C ASP A 43 7.09 3.25 6.25
N ASN A 44 6.09 2.45 5.87
CA ASN A 44 5.46 1.48 6.78
C ASN A 44 4.89 0.28 6.01
N VAL A 45 5.15 -0.92 6.52
CA VAL A 45 4.54 -2.16 6.05
C VAL A 45 4.09 -2.97 7.24
N ASN A 46 2.78 -3.05 7.46
CA ASN A 46 2.19 -3.78 8.57
C ASN A 46 1.37 -4.94 8.05
N ARG A 47 1.46 -6.09 8.71
CA ARG A 47 0.70 -7.30 8.41
C ARG A 47 -0.16 -7.70 9.61
N ILE A 48 -1.40 -8.06 9.35
CA ILE A 48 -2.30 -8.70 10.32
C ILE A 48 -2.98 -9.89 9.63
N GLY A 49 -2.68 -11.11 10.08
CA GLY A 49 -3.18 -12.33 9.48
C GLY A 49 -2.85 -12.43 7.99
N ALA A 50 -3.89 -12.43 7.15
CA ALA A 50 -3.78 -12.45 5.69
C ALA A 50 -3.71 -11.06 5.04
N TRP A 51 -3.84 -9.97 5.81
CA TRP A 51 -3.87 -8.62 5.29
C TRP A 51 -2.53 -7.92 5.48
N VAL A 52 -2.12 -7.16 4.48
CA VAL A 52 -0.92 -6.33 4.53
C VAL A 52 -1.25 -4.92 4.06
N PHE A 53 -0.87 -3.94 4.85
CA PHE A 53 -0.97 -2.53 4.54
C PHE A 53 0.42 -1.98 4.26
N VAL A 54 0.58 -1.39 3.09
CA VAL A 54 1.80 -0.70 2.67
C VAL A 54 1.48 0.77 2.57
N ARG A 55 2.32 1.60 3.20
CA ARG A 55 2.33 3.03 3.00
C ARG A 55 3.75 3.49 2.69
N GLY A 56 3.85 4.39 1.73
CA GLY A 56 5.11 5.05 1.42
C GLY A 56 4.91 6.41 0.78
N THR A 57 6.02 7.06 0.53
CA THR A 57 6.10 8.33 -0.18
C THR A 57 6.62 8.08 -1.59
N MET A 58 5.91 8.54 -2.60
CA MET A 58 6.32 8.51 -3.99
C MET A 58 7.38 9.58 -4.25
N ARG A 59 8.49 9.17 -4.84
CA ARG A 59 9.58 10.03 -5.27
C ARG A 59 9.84 9.84 -6.75
N ASP A 60 10.03 10.94 -7.46
CA ASP A 60 10.58 10.92 -8.81
C ASP A 60 12.09 10.63 -8.79
N ALA A 61 12.69 10.29 -9.95
CA ALA A 61 14.13 10.15 -10.13
C ALA A 61 14.95 11.36 -9.62
N GLY A 62 14.38 12.57 -9.63
CA GLY A 62 15.01 13.77 -9.08
C GLY A 62 14.86 13.96 -7.56
N GLY A 63 14.18 13.05 -6.83
CA GLY A 63 13.88 13.19 -5.41
C GLY A 63 12.72 14.14 -5.08
N GLY A 64 12.08 14.72 -6.11
CA GLY A 64 10.85 15.50 -5.98
C GLY A 64 9.61 14.63 -5.84
N GLY A 65 8.45 15.26 -5.63
CA GLY A 65 7.16 14.57 -5.68
C GLY A 65 6.87 14.00 -7.08
N PRO A 66 5.97 13.01 -7.19
CA PRO A 66 5.67 12.35 -8.46
C PRO A 66 5.08 13.33 -9.48
N TYR A 67 5.52 13.21 -10.73
CA TYR A 67 5.00 14.04 -11.81
C TYR A 67 3.67 13.48 -12.31
N TYR A 68 2.56 14.06 -11.83
CA TYR A 68 1.20 13.66 -12.21
C TYR A 68 0.76 14.14 -13.60
N ALA A 69 1.55 14.98 -14.29
CA ALA A 69 1.12 15.52 -15.58
C ALA A 69 1.13 14.43 -16.67
N GLY A 70 0.08 14.40 -17.48
CA GLY A 70 -0.20 13.34 -18.45
C GLY A 70 -0.84 12.08 -17.86
N SER A 71 -1.11 12.02 -16.55
CA SER A 71 -1.84 10.92 -15.92
C SER A 71 -3.31 11.27 -15.67
N SER A 72 -4.14 10.26 -15.40
CA SER A 72 -5.54 10.44 -14.97
C SER A 72 -5.70 11.29 -13.69
N TYR A 73 -4.59 11.59 -12.99
CA TYR A 73 -4.53 12.37 -11.77
C TYR A 73 -4.15 13.85 -12.01
N GLU A 74 -3.82 14.24 -13.25
CA GLU A 74 -3.43 15.62 -13.59
C GLU A 74 -4.48 16.65 -13.17
N ALA A 75 -5.76 16.38 -13.46
CA ALA A 75 -6.86 17.26 -13.09
C ALA A 75 -6.99 17.45 -11.57
N ARG A 76 -6.73 16.40 -10.78
CA ARG A 76 -6.77 16.47 -9.31
C ARG A 76 -5.56 17.20 -8.73
N ARG A 77 -4.38 17.05 -9.35
CA ARG A 77 -3.18 17.80 -8.96
C ARG A 77 -3.34 19.29 -9.21
N ALA A 78 -4.00 19.68 -10.31
CA ALA A 78 -4.24 21.09 -10.63
C ALA A 78 -5.03 21.82 -9.53
N ASP A 79 -5.91 21.10 -8.83
CA ASP A 79 -6.67 21.60 -7.67
C ASP A 79 -5.85 21.70 -6.36
N GLY A 80 -4.55 21.39 -6.40
CA GLY A 80 -3.70 21.34 -5.20
C GLY A 80 -4.02 20.16 -4.26
N ALA A 81 -4.85 19.23 -4.73
CA ALA A 81 -5.43 18.13 -3.97
C ALA A 81 -4.66 16.81 -4.14
N MET A 82 -3.32 16.86 -4.28
CA MET A 82 -2.51 15.65 -4.46
C MET A 82 -1.29 15.70 -3.54
N SER A 83 -1.16 14.69 -2.68
CA SER A 83 0.05 14.46 -1.89
C SER A 83 1.02 13.53 -2.62
N ASP A 84 2.24 13.42 -2.14
CA ASP A 84 3.23 12.42 -2.56
C ASP A 84 3.03 11.06 -1.87
N VAL A 85 2.00 10.89 -1.04
CA VAL A 85 1.74 9.63 -0.32
C VAL A 85 1.10 8.57 -1.21
N TYR A 86 1.53 7.33 -1.07
CA TYR A 86 0.90 6.16 -1.64
C TYR A 86 0.52 5.17 -0.53
N ALA A 87 -0.67 4.61 -0.63
CA ALA A 87 -1.14 3.55 0.25
C ALA A 87 -1.73 2.41 -0.57
N ALA A 88 -1.46 1.18 -0.15
CA ALA A 88 -1.99 -0.03 -0.76
C ALA A 88 -2.39 -1.04 0.31
N LEU A 89 -3.54 -1.67 0.09
CA LEU A 89 -4.06 -2.76 0.89
C LEU A 89 -4.01 -4.04 0.07
N LEU A 90 -3.30 -5.03 0.58
CA LEU A 90 -3.14 -6.33 -0.03
C LEU A 90 -3.73 -7.40 0.87
N ARG A 91 -4.26 -8.45 0.25
CA ARG A 91 -4.74 -9.65 0.90
C ARG A 91 -4.03 -10.85 0.32
N LYS A 92 -3.59 -11.76 1.18
CA LYS A 92 -3.08 -13.05 0.74
C LYS A 92 -4.20 -13.83 0.05
N THR A 93 -3.95 -14.30 -1.17
CA THR A 93 -4.91 -15.06 -1.97
C THR A 93 -5.22 -16.40 -1.33
N ASP A 94 -4.18 -17.09 -0.86
CA ASP A 94 -4.28 -18.40 -0.25
C ASP A 94 -3.22 -18.62 0.83
N ASN A 95 -3.51 -19.47 1.82
CA ASN A 95 -2.58 -19.74 2.92
C ASN A 95 -1.43 -20.70 2.55
N THR A 96 -1.55 -21.45 1.45
CA THR A 96 -0.52 -22.37 0.94
C THR A 96 0.52 -21.67 0.07
N SER A 97 0.20 -20.49 -0.47
CA SER A 97 1.14 -19.71 -1.26
C SER A 97 2.29 -19.21 -0.41
N THR A 98 3.50 -19.24 -0.95
CA THR A 98 4.69 -18.79 -0.22
C THR A 98 4.64 -17.28 -0.05
N ASP A 99 4.93 -16.79 1.17
CA ASP A 99 4.85 -15.36 1.49
C ASP A 99 5.80 -14.50 0.62
N ASN A 100 6.85 -15.11 0.04
CA ASN A 100 7.82 -14.48 -0.85
C ASN A 100 7.40 -14.46 -2.34
N ASP A 101 6.19 -14.89 -2.69
CA ASP A 101 5.67 -14.80 -4.05
C ASP A 101 4.70 -13.61 -4.15
N ALA A 102 4.98 -12.66 -5.04
CA ALA A 102 4.07 -11.53 -5.28
C ALA A 102 2.68 -11.98 -5.75
N ARG A 103 2.58 -13.13 -6.42
CA ARG A 103 1.30 -13.72 -6.86
C ARG A 103 0.44 -14.25 -5.70
N ALA A 104 1.06 -14.47 -4.54
CA ALA A 104 0.34 -14.80 -3.31
C ALA A 104 -0.42 -13.59 -2.75
N TRP A 105 -0.11 -12.37 -3.18
CA TRP A 105 -0.67 -11.14 -2.65
C TRP A 105 -1.57 -10.47 -3.69
N GLN A 106 -2.87 -10.46 -3.43
CA GLN A 106 -3.85 -9.78 -4.24
C GLN A 106 -4.04 -8.35 -3.73
N LEU A 107 -3.86 -7.39 -4.62
CA LEU A 107 -4.20 -6.00 -4.36
C LEU A 107 -5.72 -5.86 -4.17
N SER A 108 -6.13 -5.47 -2.97
CA SER A 108 -7.55 -5.28 -2.64
C SER A 108 -8.00 -3.85 -2.90
N ASP A 109 -7.20 -2.86 -2.50
CA ASP A 109 -7.46 -1.44 -2.74
C ASP A 109 -6.13 -0.66 -2.72
N TYR A 110 -6.10 0.51 -3.37
CA TYR A 110 -4.94 1.40 -3.38
C TYR A 110 -5.35 2.85 -3.53
N ALA A 111 -4.49 3.76 -3.06
CA ALA A 111 -4.67 5.20 -3.14
C ALA A 111 -3.36 5.87 -3.55
N ILE A 112 -3.38 6.58 -4.67
CA ILE A 112 -2.26 7.36 -5.20
C ILE A 112 -2.53 8.83 -4.90
N GLY A 113 -1.61 9.47 -4.18
CA GLY A 113 -1.63 10.88 -3.84
C GLY A 113 -2.89 11.36 -3.12
N PRO A 114 -3.41 10.63 -2.12
CA PRO A 114 -4.65 11.03 -1.47
C PRO A 114 -4.44 12.36 -0.72
N THR A 115 -5.45 13.25 -0.74
CA THR A 115 -5.45 14.49 0.06
C THR A 115 -5.55 14.26 1.56
N ASP A 116 -6.08 13.10 1.94
CA ASP A 116 -6.39 12.73 3.32
C ASP A 116 -6.01 11.25 3.52
N VAL A 117 -6.30 10.72 4.71
CA VAL A 117 -6.06 9.33 5.10
C VAL A 117 -7.09 8.42 4.41
N ALA A 118 -6.93 8.23 3.10
CA ALA A 118 -7.89 7.52 2.23
C ALA A 118 -8.14 6.05 2.64
N TRP A 119 -7.28 5.48 3.48
CA TRP A 119 -7.43 4.13 4.01
C TRP A 119 -8.30 4.03 5.28
N LEU A 120 -8.73 5.14 5.88
CA LEU A 120 -9.69 5.14 7.00
C LEU A 120 -10.97 4.31 6.71
N PRO A 121 -11.65 4.48 5.57
CA PRO A 121 -12.83 3.69 5.25
C PRO A 121 -12.51 2.24 4.84
N TRP A 122 -11.26 1.89 4.55
CA TRP A 122 -10.90 0.55 4.07
C TRP A 122 -11.16 -0.54 5.11
N SER A 123 -10.96 -0.24 6.39
CA SER A 123 -11.34 -1.14 7.50
C SER A 123 -12.78 -1.63 7.37
N ASN A 124 -13.73 -0.71 7.19
CA ASN A 124 -15.14 -1.04 7.01
C ASN A 124 -15.42 -1.69 5.65
N LYS A 125 -14.81 -1.17 4.58
CA LYS A 125 -15.04 -1.64 3.20
C LYS A 125 -14.59 -3.09 2.99
N HIS A 126 -13.43 -3.46 3.53
CA HIS A 126 -12.82 -4.78 3.36
C HIS A 126 -12.97 -5.68 4.58
N SER A 127 -13.67 -5.22 5.62
CA SER A 127 -13.75 -5.90 6.91
C SER A 127 -12.37 -6.25 7.46
N THR A 128 -11.41 -5.32 7.33
CA THR A 128 -10.05 -5.47 7.83
C THR A 128 -9.89 -4.91 9.23
N PRO A 129 -9.03 -5.51 10.07
CA PRO A 129 -8.74 -5.00 11.41
C PRO A 129 -8.23 -3.56 11.34
N ARG A 130 -8.86 -2.64 12.08
CA ARG A 130 -8.49 -1.22 12.08
C ARG A 130 -7.06 -0.99 12.57
N SER A 131 -6.59 -1.84 13.50
CA SER A 131 -5.22 -1.83 14.01
C SER A 131 -4.16 -2.10 12.95
N LEU A 132 -4.53 -2.55 11.74
CA LEU A 132 -3.60 -2.64 10.61
C LEU A 132 -3.12 -1.26 10.14
N PHE A 133 -3.97 -0.25 10.32
CA PHE A 133 -3.75 1.13 9.88
C PHE A 133 -3.26 2.05 11.01
N GLU A 134 -3.22 1.55 12.24
CA GLU A 134 -2.68 2.26 13.40
C GLU A 134 -1.15 2.20 13.33
N LEU A 135 -0.51 3.37 13.46
CA LEU A 135 0.94 3.59 13.34
C LEU A 135 1.60 3.65 14.71
#